data_AF-A0A1C4URL1-F1
#
_entry.id   AF-A0A1C4URL1-F1
#
_cell.length_a   1.000
_cell.length_b   1.000
_cell.length_c   1.000
_cell.angle_alpha   90.00
_cell.angle_beta   90.00
_cell.angle_gamma   90.00
#
_symmetry.space_group_name_H-M   'P 1'
#
loop_
_entity.id
_entity.type
_entity.pdbx_description
1 polymer ?
#
loop_
_entity_poly.entity_id
_entity_poly.type
_entity_poly.pdbx_seq_one_letter_code
_entity_poly.pdbx_strand_id
1 'polypeptide(L)'
;MTYRFFTPVPARSATGRTAEVYRQARADFLGPVPTLQALSAVPEVLAATWALMREALLAGDASRVDRELVASAVSGANRCRFCVDAHVMLLHALGEHELAEVVARGGTPADPGHAELTAWAEASRSPVAADWDSPYGPEVTGTLLAFHFINRVVSALLDPDLLPGGLQRAPVVRSVGGRLYARAARERKEPGRSLPLLGTGTVAPPAWAGDSPVGVAYVALRDAALRGGDLLGDLARNTVTATVRWEDGRHPERPADWAAELIRDLPGADRVGTRIALLAAFAPSAIRPGDVALWRLSHPADADLVRLVAYGAIAATDHVAQALTPSRL
;
A
#
# COMPACT_ATOMS: atom_id res chain seq x y z
N MET A 1 13.50 0.93 -13.93
CA MET A 1 12.33 0.38 -13.23
C MET A 1 11.23 0.18 -14.24
N THR A 2 10.55 -0.97 -14.19
CA THR A 2 9.57 -1.36 -15.23
C THR A 2 8.17 -1.33 -14.64
N TYR A 3 7.26 -0.64 -15.32
CA TYR A 3 5.84 -0.66 -15.02
C TYR A 3 5.17 -1.76 -15.86
N ARG A 4 4.21 -2.48 -15.28
CA ARG A 4 3.70 -3.73 -15.88
C ARG A 4 2.77 -3.51 -17.08
N PHE A 5 2.00 -2.43 -17.09
CA PHE A 5 0.89 -2.26 -18.04
C PHE A 5 0.85 -0.92 -18.78
N PHE A 6 1.55 0.09 -18.29
CA PHE A 6 1.61 1.43 -18.88
C PHE A 6 2.90 2.14 -18.46
N THR A 7 3.26 3.22 -19.14
CA THR A 7 4.39 4.07 -18.72
C THR A 7 3.84 5.37 -18.15
N PRO A 8 4.00 5.64 -16.84
CA PRO A 8 3.56 6.91 -16.27
C PRO A 8 4.25 8.11 -16.89
N VAL A 9 3.55 9.24 -16.86
CA VAL A 9 4.10 10.52 -17.28
C VAL A 9 5.38 10.82 -16.46
N PRO A 10 6.46 11.33 -17.09
CA PRO A 10 7.68 11.69 -16.38
C PRO A 10 7.41 12.70 -15.26
N ALA A 11 7.99 12.48 -14.08
CA ALA A 11 7.75 13.32 -12.90
C ALA A 11 8.07 14.82 -13.12
N ARG A 12 9.02 15.12 -14.01
CA ARG A 12 9.38 16.50 -14.41
C ARG A 12 8.27 17.25 -15.16
N SER A 13 7.33 16.52 -15.75
CA SER A 13 6.20 17.06 -16.52
C SER A 13 4.94 17.20 -15.67
N ALA A 14 5.00 16.84 -14.39
CA ALA A 14 3.85 16.94 -13.50
C ALA A 14 3.44 18.39 -13.27
N THR A 15 2.13 18.62 -13.19
CA THR A 15 1.51 19.91 -12.88
C THR A 15 0.49 19.75 -11.74
N GLY A 16 -0.02 20.86 -11.22
CA GLY A 16 -1.07 20.88 -10.19
C GLY A 16 -0.72 20.05 -8.95
N ARG A 17 -1.71 19.29 -8.45
CA ARG A 17 -1.59 18.46 -7.23
C ARG A 17 -0.47 17.42 -7.34
N THR A 18 -0.26 16.81 -8.50
CA THR A 18 0.80 15.82 -8.72
C THR A 18 2.19 16.44 -8.56
N ALA A 19 2.40 17.66 -9.09
CA ALA A 19 3.66 18.38 -8.93
C ALA A 19 3.95 18.72 -7.47
N GLU A 20 2.92 19.11 -6.73
CA GLU A 20 2.99 19.41 -5.31
C GLU A 20 3.41 18.18 -4.50
N VAL A 21 2.74 17.03 -4.72
CA VAL A 21 3.10 15.75 -4.10
C VAL A 21 4.56 15.42 -4.37
N TYR A 22 5.03 15.53 -5.63
CA TYR A 22 6.42 15.25 -5.96
C TYR A 22 7.41 16.24 -5.31
N ARG A 23 7.02 17.50 -5.13
CA ARG A 23 7.86 18.48 -4.45
C ARG A 23 8.01 18.13 -2.97
N GLN A 24 6.90 17.83 -2.29
CA GLN A 24 6.93 17.42 -0.88
C GLN A 24 7.68 16.10 -0.70
N ALA A 25 7.42 15.12 -1.57
CA ALA A 25 8.13 13.85 -1.55
C ALA A 25 9.63 14.03 -1.65
N ARG A 26 10.13 14.78 -2.63
CA ARG A 26 11.58 15.05 -2.75
C ARG A 26 12.20 15.74 -1.52
N ALA A 27 11.43 16.58 -0.81
CA ALA A 27 11.90 17.27 0.37
C ALA A 27 11.94 16.36 1.61
N ASP A 28 10.94 15.49 1.76
CA ASP A 28 10.82 14.64 2.95
C ASP A 28 11.53 13.31 2.82
N PHE A 29 11.54 12.72 1.62
CA PHE A 29 12.08 11.39 1.40
C PHE A 29 12.45 11.15 -0.08
N LEU A 30 13.72 10.83 -0.36
CA LEU A 30 14.24 10.63 -1.72
C LEU A 30 13.77 9.32 -2.41
N GLY A 31 12.71 8.65 -1.94
CA GLY A 31 12.08 7.46 -2.55
C GLY A 31 10.58 7.34 -2.19
N PRO A 32 9.80 6.34 -2.64
CA PRO A 32 9.91 5.51 -3.85
C PRO A 32 9.15 6.16 -5.02
N VAL A 33 9.87 6.94 -5.84
CA VAL A 33 9.36 7.61 -7.05
C VAL A 33 8.48 6.71 -7.94
N PRO A 34 8.79 5.42 -8.15
CA PRO A 34 8.00 4.56 -9.03
C PRO A 34 6.56 4.32 -8.57
N THR A 35 6.33 4.14 -7.26
CA THR A 35 4.97 3.97 -6.72
C THR A 35 4.14 5.24 -6.92
N LEU A 36 4.71 6.40 -6.61
CA LEU A 36 4.06 7.70 -6.77
C LEU A 36 3.85 8.05 -8.26
N GLN A 37 4.70 7.56 -9.15
CA GLN A 37 4.50 7.69 -10.58
C GLN A 37 3.37 6.78 -11.10
N ALA A 38 3.28 5.53 -10.66
CA ALA A 38 2.19 4.65 -11.05
C ALA A 38 0.81 5.22 -10.66
N LEU A 39 0.71 5.88 -9.50
CA LEU A 39 -0.53 6.52 -9.06
C LEU A 39 -0.82 7.88 -9.72
N SER A 40 0.14 8.45 -10.47
CA SER A 40 0.03 9.83 -10.98
C SER A 40 -1.08 10.07 -12.01
N ALA A 41 -1.57 8.99 -12.64
CA ALA A 41 -2.76 9.05 -13.50
C ALA A 41 -4.04 9.40 -12.72
N VAL A 42 -4.02 9.28 -11.39
CA VAL A 42 -5.13 9.56 -10.49
C VAL A 42 -4.65 10.46 -9.33
N PRO A 43 -4.53 11.79 -9.56
CA PRO A 43 -3.89 12.73 -8.62
C PRO A 43 -4.44 12.72 -7.20
N GLU A 44 -5.73 12.46 -7.03
CA GLU A 44 -6.39 12.35 -5.73
C GLU A 44 -6.00 11.08 -4.95
N VAL A 45 -5.86 9.94 -5.63
CA VAL A 45 -5.37 8.70 -5.00
C VAL A 45 -3.88 8.84 -4.71
N LEU A 46 -3.10 9.44 -5.63
CA LEU A 46 -1.69 9.75 -5.40
C LEU A 46 -1.50 10.62 -4.15
N ALA A 47 -2.21 11.75 -4.06
CA ALA A 47 -2.04 12.68 -2.96
C ALA A 47 -2.44 12.04 -1.62
N ALA A 48 -3.55 11.30 -1.58
CA ALA A 48 -3.97 10.62 -0.37
C ALA A 48 -3.04 9.47 0.04
N THR A 49 -2.51 8.72 -0.92
CA THR A 49 -1.49 7.67 -0.66
C THR A 49 -0.22 8.28 -0.08
N TRP A 50 0.26 9.36 -0.68
CA TRP A 50 1.44 10.08 -0.18
C TRP A 50 1.19 10.65 1.21
N ALA A 51 0.04 11.27 1.44
CA ALA A 51 -0.31 11.83 2.74
C ALA A 51 -0.33 10.75 3.82
N LEU A 52 -1.01 9.63 3.60
CA LEU A 52 -1.07 8.56 4.59
C LEU A 52 0.32 7.98 4.87
N MET A 53 1.12 7.71 3.83
CA MET A 53 2.49 7.24 4.02
C MET A 53 3.33 8.26 4.78
N ARG A 54 3.26 9.55 4.44
CA ARG A 54 4.03 10.60 5.11
C ARG A 54 3.64 10.72 6.57
N GLU A 55 2.36 10.88 6.87
CA GLU A 55 1.90 11.13 8.24
C GLU A 55 2.08 9.89 9.13
N ALA A 56 1.93 8.68 8.60
CA ALA A 56 2.06 7.47 9.40
C ALA A 56 3.51 6.99 9.52
N LEU A 57 4.24 6.88 8.41
CA LEU A 57 5.60 6.32 8.39
C LEU A 57 6.68 7.38 8.65
N LEU A 58 6.54 8.59 8.09
CA LEU A 58 7.63 9.57 8.06
C LEU A 58 7.61 10.57 9.21
N ALA A 59 6.43 11.05 9.59
CA ALA A 59 6.24 12.14 10.54
C ALA A 59 5.81 11.63 11.92
N GLY A 60 6.03 12.46 12.94
CA GLY A 60 5.61 12.14 14.31
C GLY A 60 6.66 11.41 15.15
N ASP A 61 6.26 11.04 16.35
CA ASP A 61 7.17 10.77 17.48
C ASP A 61 7.38 9.27 17.77
N ALA A 62 6.56 8.38 17.21
CA ALA A 62 6.78 6.95 17.36
C ALA A 62 8.11 6.53 16.72
N SER A 63 8.70 5.46 17.24
CA SER A 63 9.96 4.90 16.74
C SER A 63 9.89 4.72 15.21
N ARG A 64 10.84 5.35 14.51
CA ARG A 64 10.93 5.19 13.05
C ARG A 64 11.34 3.76 12.68
N VAL A 65 12.12 3.10 13.52
CA VAL A 65 12.51 1.69 13.34
C VAL A 65 11.28 0.78 13.40
N ASP A 66 10.43 0.94 14.41
CA ASP A 66 9.21 0.14 14.60
C ASP A 66 8.28 0.27 13.39
N ARG A 67 8.13 1.50 12.88
CA ARG A 67 7.30 1.75 11.69
C ARG A 67 7.87 1.12 10.42
N GLU A 68 9.19 1.19 10.20
CA GLU A 68 9.82 0.48 9.07
C GLU A 68 9.74 -1.05 9.23
N LEU A 69 9.81 -1.56 10.46
CA LEU A 69 9.65 -2.98 10.77
C LEU A 69 8.23 -3.44 10.46
N VAL A 70 7.21 -2.71 10.89
CA VAL A 70 5.79 -2.97 10.57
C VAL A 70 5.56 -2.93 9.06
N ALA A 71 6.08 -1.89 8.38
CA ALA A 71 5.98 -1.79 6.93
C ALA A 71 6.62 -3.00 6.23
N SER A 72 7.76 -3.49 6.72
CA SER A 72 8.42 -4.70 6.21
C SER A 72 7.61 -5.97 6.45
N ALA A 73 7.09 -6.15 7.67
CA ALA A 73 6.32 -7.32 8.09
C ALA A 73 5.01 -7.45 7.28
N VAL A 74 4.25 -6.36 7.16
CA VAL A 74 3.04 -6.30 6.32
C VAL A 74 3.37 -6.57 4.85
N SER A 75 4.51 -6.06 4.36
CA SER A 75 4.99 -6.34 3.01
C SER A 75 5.32 -7.81 2.79
N GLY A 76 5.90 -8.48 3.79
CA GLY A 76 6.12 -9.93 3.80
C GLY A 76 4.80 -10.71 3.75
N ALA A 77 3.86 -10.39 4.64
CA ALA A 77 2.55 -11.03 4.70
C ALA A 77 1.73 -10.83 3.41
N ASN A 78 1.84 -9.66 2.77
CA ASN A 78 1.24 -9.35 1.48
C ASN A 78 2.04 -9.90 0.28
N ARG A 79 3.19 -10.54 0.51
CA ARG A 79 4.11 -11.07 -0.52
C ARG A 79 4.60 -10.00 -1.51
N CYS A 80 4.77 -8.77 -1.05
CA CYS A 80 5.25 -7.64 -1.87
C CYS A 80 6.77 -7.48 -1.74
N ARG A 81 7.51 -8.22 -2.60
CA ARG A 81 8.97 -8.23 -2.57
C ARG A 81 9.62 -6.86 -2.77
N PHE A 82 9.07 -6.02 -3.65
CA PHE A 82 9.55 -4.65 -3.86
C PHE A 82 9.56 -3.85 -2.54
N CYS A 83 8.47 -3.91 -1.78
CA CYS A 83 8.34 -3.16 -0.53
C CYS A 83 9.24 -3.76 0.55
N VAL A 84 9.34 -5.09 0.68
CA VAL A 84 10.29 -5.73 1.61
C VAL A 84 11.72 -5.24 1.34
N ASP A 85 12.17 -5.28 0.08
CA ASP A 85 13.50 -4.83 -0.31
C ASP A 85 13.72 -3.34 0.04
N ALA A 86 12.71 -2.49 -0.18
CA ALA A 86 12.78 -1.06 0.10
C ALA A 86 12.88 -0.76 1.61
N HIS A 87 12.08 -1.44 2.44
CA HIS A 87 12.08 -1.21 3.88
C HIS A 87 13.31 -1.81 4.57
N VAL A 88 13.84 -2.94 4.08
CA VAL A 88 15.15 -3.46 4.52
C VAL A 88 16.26 -2.43 4.26
N MET A 89 16.27 -1.79 3.09
CA MET A 89 17.22 -0.71 2.81
C MET A 89 17.06 0.48 3.77
N LEU A 90 15.83 0.79 4.20
CA LEU A 90 15.55 1.86 5.15
C LEU A 90 15.97 1.50 6.58
N LEU A 91 15.77 0.26 7.01
CA LEU A 91 16.32 -0.24 8.28
C LEU A 91 17.85 -0.12 8.29
N HIS A 92 18.54 -0.46 7.18
CA HIS A 92 19.97 -0.16 7.07
C HIS A 92 20.27 1.34 7.16
N ALA A 93 19.48 2.21 6.54
CA ALA A 93 19.66 3.66 6.62
C ALA A 93 19.53 4.20 8.07
N LEU A 94 18.66 3.60 8.86
CA LEU A 94 18.46 3.91 10.28
C LEU A 94 19.57 3.37 11.18
N GLY A 95 20.42 2.47 10.68
CA GLY A 95 21.51 1.85 11.44
C GLY A 95 21.19 0.44 11.95
N GLU A 96 19.98 -0.06 11.68
CA GLU A 96 19.45 -1.34 12.13
C GLU A 96 19.89 -2.49 11.20
N HIS A 97 21.20 -2.68 11.03
CA HIS A 97 21.74 -3.60 10.03
C HIS A 97 21.43 -5.06 10.30
N GLU A 98 21.52 -5.51 11.55
CA GLU A 98 21.24 -6.90 11.92
C GLU A 98 19.75 -7.21 11.78
N LEU A 99 18.89 -6.32 12.29
CA LEU A 99 17.44 -6.40 12.13
C LEU A 99 17.05 -6.43 10.64
N ALA A 100 17.62 -5.53 9.83
CA ALA A 100 17.38 -5.48 8.40
C ALA A 100 17.67 -6.82 7.71
N GLU A 101 18.79 -7.46 8.04
CA GLU A 101 19.18 -8.73 7.44
C GLU A 101 18.34 -9.92 7.95
N VAL A 102 17.86 -9.89 9.20
CA VAL A 102 16.87 -10.86 9.71
C VAL A 102 15.56 -10.75 8.92
N VAL A 103 15.03 -9.53 8.79
CA VAL A 103 13.81 -9.24 8.02
C VAL A 103 13.96 -9.62 6.54
N ALA A 104 15.11 -9.33 5.92
CA ALA A 104 15.38 -9.67 4.52
C ALA A 104 15.31 -11.18 4.23
N ARG A 105 15.58 -12.02 5.24
CA ARG A 105 15.48 -13.49 5.13
C ARG A 105 14.10 -14.03 5.55
N GLY A 106 13.17 -13.17 5.94
CA GLY A 106 11.88 -13.57 6.52
C GLY A 106 12.02 -14.25 7.89
N GLY A 107 13.08 -13.91 8.63
CA GLY A 107 13.30 -14.42 9.98
C GLY A 107 12.62 -13.58 11.06
N THR A 108 12.47 -14.16 12.24
CA THR A 108 11.96 -13.46 13.43
C THR A 108 13.07 -12.66 14.10
N PRO A 109 12.86 -11.36 14.43
CA PRO A 109 13.79 -10.57 15.22
C PRO A 109 14.14 -11.23 16.57
N ALA A 110 15.37 -11.03 17.05
CA ALA A 110 15.82 -11.58 18.34
C ALA A 110 15.30 -10.78 19.54
N ASP A 111 15.06 -9.47 19.37
CA ASP A 111 14.42 -8.64 20.38
C ASP A 111 12.94 -9.05 20.53
N PRO A 112 12.45 -9.37 21.74
CA PRO A 112 11.07 -9.81 21.95
C PRO A 112 10.01 -8.80 21.52
N GLY A 113 10.26 -7.50 21.71
CA GLY A 113 9.31 -6.45 21.33
C GLY A 113 9.18 -6.33 19.81
N HIS A 114 10.30 -6.37 19.09
CA HIS A 114 10.31 -6.42 17.63
C HIS A 114 9.68 -7.71 17.08
N ALA A 115 9.87 -8.85 17.75
CA ALA A 115 9.24 -10.11 17.36
C ALA A 115 7.72 -10.05 17.52
N GLU A 116 7.22 -9.53 18.65
CA GLU A 116 5.79 -9.31 18.90
C GLU A 116 5.18 -8.35 17.87
N LEU A 117 5.84 -7.21 17.63
CA LEU A 117 5.40 -6.22 16.65
C LEU A 117 5.34 -6.81 15.23
N THR A 118 6.31 -7.64 14.86
CA THR A 118 6.33 -8.34 13.57
C THR A 118 5.16 -9.31 13.45
N ALA A 119 4.95 -10.16 14.48
CA ALA A 119 3.86 -11.13 14.48
C ALA A 119 2.48 -10.45 14.44
N TRP A 120 2.29 -9.38 15.20
CA TRP A 120 1.07 -8.56 15.16
C TRP A 120 0.83 -7.97 13.75
N ALA A 121 1.87 -7.43 13.13
CA ALA A 121 1.77 -6.84 11.81
C ALA A 121 1.45 -7.90 10.73
N GLU A 122 2.04 -9.10 10.81
CA GLU A 122 1.75 -10.20 9.88
C GLU A 122 0.32 -10.75 10.04
N ALA A 123 -0.16 -10.88 11.28
CA ALA A 123 -1.50 -11.36 11.60
C ALA A 123 -2.62 -10.50 11.00
N SER A 124 -2.36 -9.19 10.82
CA SER A 124 -3.32 -8.24 10.21
C SER A 124 -3.75 -8.60 8.79
N ARG A 125 -3.04 -9.51 8.11
CA ARG A 125 -3.43 -10.01 6.79
C ARG A 125 -4.76 -10.76 6.81
N SER A 126 -5.09 -11.43 7.91
CA SER A 126 -6.33 -12.18 8.12
C SER A 126 -6.93 -11.79 9.47
N PRO A 127 -7.47 -10.56 9.56
CA PRO A 127 -7.78 -9.94 10.83
C PRO A 127 -8.91 -10.64 11.59
N VAL A 128 -9.89 -11.24 10.90
CA VAL A 128 -10.99 -11.97 11.55
C VAL A 128 -10.49 -13.30 12.10
N ALA A 129 -9.77 -14.07 11.28
CA ALA A 129 -9.23 -15.37 11.67
C ALA A 129 -8.19 -15.27 12.79
N ALA A 130 -7.47 -14.15 12.87
CA ALA A 130 -6.45 -13.90 13.88
C ALA A 130 -6.96 -13.17 15.13
N ASP A 131 -8.25 -12.83 15.22
CA ASP A 131 -8.81 -11.96 16.28
C ASP A 131 -7.98 -10.68 16.45
N TRP A 132 -7.65 -10.06 15.32
CA TRP A 132 -6.68 -8.99 15.24
C TRP A 132 -7.28 -7.65 15.66
N ASP A 133 -6.56 -6.93 16.53
CA ASP A 133 -6.81 -5.54 16.89
C ASP A 133 -5.46 -4.82 17.05
N SER A 134 -5.46 -3.50 17.16
CA SER A 134 -4.24 -2.73 17.39
C SER A 134 -4.12 -2.23 18.83
N PRO A 135 -3.06 -2.61 19.57
CA PRO A 135 -2.68 -1.94 20.80
C PRO A 135 -1.84 -0.66 20.55
N TYR A 136 -1.52 -0.35 19.29
CA TYR A 136 -0.57 0.70 18.95
C TYR A 136 -1.26 1.99 18.49
N GLY A 137 -0.58 3.12 18.73
CA GLY A 137 -1.06 4.44 18.34
C GLY A 137 -1.17 4.65 16.82
N PRO A 138 -1.70 5.82 16.40
CA PRO A 138 -2.07 6.08 15.02
C PRO A 138 -0.92 5.94 14.01
N GLU A 139 0.31 6.29 14.37
CA GLU A 139 1.45 6.24 13.45
C GLU A 139 1.83 4.79 13.06
N VAL A 140 1.83 3.88 14.03
CA VAL A 140 2.15 2.45 13.81
C VAL A 140 0.99 1.76 13.09
N THR A 141 -0.24 1.96 13.58
CA THR A 141 -1.47 1.40 12.95
C THR A 141 -1.67 1.94 11.53
N GLY A 142 -1.48 3.24 11.33
CA GLY A 142 -1.58 3.87 10.02
C GLY A 142 -0.49 3.41 9.06
N THR A 143 0.71 3.10 9.55
CA THR A 143 1.79 2.55 8.73
C THR A 143 1.39 1.18 8.19
N LEU A 144 0.84 0.33 9.06
CA LEU A 144 0.30 -0.96 8.66
C LEU A 144 -0.75 -0.82 7.55
N LEU A 145 -1.74 0.05 7.74
CA LEU A 145 -2.81 0.29 6.75
C LEU A 145 -2.26 0.88 5.44
N ALA A 146 -1.31 1.81 5.52
CA ALA A 146 -0.64 2.37 4.35
C ALA A 146 0.01 1.27 3.51
N PHE A 147 0.70 0.32 4.14
CA PHE A 147 1.37 -0.76 3.42
C PHE A 147 0.43 -1.87 2.97
N HIS A 148 -0.69 -2.13 3.63
CA HIS A 148 -1.75 -2.95 3.04
C HIS A 148 -2.19 -2.43 1.67
N PHE A 149 -2.39 -1.12 1.55
CA PHE A 149 -2.77 -0.48 0.30
C PHE A 149 -1.60 -0.45 -0.70
N ILE A 150 -0.45 0.10 -0.30
CA ILE A 150 0.71 0.31 -1.17
C ILE A 150 1.24 -1.01 -1.71
N ASN A 151 1.33 -2.06 -0.89
CA ASN A 151 1.81 -3.37 -1.33
C ASN A 151 0.98 -3.95 -2.48
N ARG A 152 -0.34 -3.74 -2.43
CA ARG A 152 -1.28 -4.22 -3.44
C ARG A 152 -1.14 -3.44 -4.73
N VAL A 153 -1.07 -2.11 -4.66
CA VAL A 153 -0.81 -1.24 -5.80
C VAL A 153 0.53 -1.55 -6.47
N VAL A 154 1.60 -1.65 -5.68
CA VAL A 154 2.95 -1.95 -6.17
C VAL A 154 2.98 -3.30 -6.85
N SER A 155 2.50 -4.36 -6.18
CA SER A 155 2.47 -5.70 -6.76
C SER A 155 1.61 -5.79 -8.03
N ALA A 156 0.57 -4.95 -8.15
CA ALA A 156 -0.28 -4.89 -9.34
C ALA A 156 0.41 -4.17 -10.51
N LEU A 157 1.07 -3.04 -10.27
CA LEU A 157 1.45 -2.10 -11.34
C LEU A 157 2.95 -2.07 -11.65
N LEU A 158 3.80 -2.54 -10.74
CA LEU A 158 5.26 -2.47 -10.84
C LEU A 158 5.87 -3.86 -10.97
N ASP A 159 7.01 -3.94 -11.66
CA ASP A 159 7.87 -5.12 -11.61
C ASP A 159 8.39 -5.37 -10.18
N PRO A 160 8.54 -6.64 -9.76
CA PRO A 160 8.93 -6.98 -8.39
C PRO A 160 10.35 -6.54 -8.00
N ASP A 161 11.26 -6.28 -8.95
CA ASP A 161 12.63 -5.89 -8.62
C ASP A 161 12.74 -4.36 -8.39
N LEU A 162 13.20 -3.97 -7.18
CA LEU A 162 13.40 -2.57 -6.79
C LEU A 162 14.51 -1.88 -7.60
N LEU A 163 15.65 -2.54 -7.77
CA LEU A 163 16.75 -2.07 -8.61
C LEU A 163 16.83 -2.91 -9.90
N PRO A 164 17.37 -2.35 -11.01
CA PRO A 164 17.54 -3.09 -12.25
C PRO A 164 18.26 -4.43 -12.02
N GLY A 165 17.71 -5.52 -12.56
CA GLY A 165 18.30 -6.85 -12.44
C GLY A 165 18.34 -7.42 -11.02
N GLY A 166 17.60 -6.85 -10.07
CA GLY A 166 17.55 -7.35 -8.70
C GLY A 166 18.82 -7.08 -7.88
N LEU A 167 19.61 -6.06 -8.23
CA LEU A 167 20.87 -5.74 -7.56
C LEU A 167 20.75 -5.53 -6.04
N GLN A 168 19.57 -5.13 -5.55
CA GLN A 168 19.28 -4.99 -4.12
C GLN A 168 19.31 -6.32 -3.35
N ARG A 169 19.40 -7.46 -4.02
CA ARG A 169 19.56 -8.77 -3.34
C ARG A 169 20.93 -8.92 -2.70
N ALA A 170 21.94 -8.14 -3.12
CA ALA A 170 23.27 -8.16 -2.52
C ALA A 170 23.30 -7.31 -1.23
N PRO A 171 23.74 -7.85 -0.08
CA PRO A 171 23.80 -7.10 1.20
C PRO A 171 24.61 -5.80 1.12
N VAL A 172 25.72 -5.82 0.37
CA VAL A 172 26.55 -4.63 0.12
C VAL A 172 25.77 -3.52 -0.58
N VAL A 173 24.95 -3.87 -1.58
CA VAL A 173 24.13 -2.89 -2.32
C VAL A 173 23.07 -2.29 -1.41
N ARG A 174 22.44 -3.10 -0.56
CA ARG A 174 21.45 -2.60 0.43
C ARG A 174 22.08 -1.64 1.44
N SER A 175 23.21 -2.02 2.01
CA SER A 175 23.96 -1.19 2.98
C SER A 175 24.43 0.14 2.35
N VAL A 176 25.02 0.09 1.14
CA VAL A 176 25.47 1.29 0.42
C VAL A 176 24.29 2.18 0.05
N GLY A 177 23.21 1.61 -0.48
CA GLY A 177 21.99 2.35 -0.80
C GLY A 177 21.39 3.01 0.45
N GLY A 178 21.33 2.30 1.58
CA GLY A 178 20.85 2.84 2.85
C GLY A 178 21.64 4.06 3.32
N ARG A 179 22.96 4.09 3.14
CA ARG A 179 23.80 5.26 3.48
C ARG A 179 23.40 6.53 2.73
N LEU A 180 22.95 6.41 1.47
CA LEU A 180 22.48 7.56 0.69
C LEU A 180 21.20 8.18 1.28
N TYR A 181 20.38 7.37 1.94
CA TYR A 181 19.11 7.80 2.54
C TYR A 181 19.22 8.12 4.05
N ALA A 182 20.33 7.82 4.71
CA ALA A 182 20.47 7.90 6.17
C ALA A 182 20.10 9.26 6.76
N ARG A 183 20.51 10.38 6.13
CA ARG A 183 20.16 11.72 6.61
C ARG A 183 18.65 11.95 6.56
N ALA A 184 18.02 11.70 5.42
CA ALA A 184 16.59 11.92 5.23
C ALA A 184 15.74 10.97 6.08
N ALA A 185 16.17 9.71 6.24
CA ALA A 185 15.47 8.71 7.04
C ALA A 185 15.47 9.03 8.54
N ARG A 186 16.53 9.67 9.06
CA ARG A 186 16.69 10.01 10.49
C ARG A 186 16.14 11.40 10.85
N GLU A 187 15.89 12.24 9.86
CA GLU A 187 15.37 13.58 10.08
C GLU A 187 13.92 13.51 10.56
N ARG A 188 13.63 14.10 11.73
CA ARG A 188 12.26 14.20 12.25
C ARG A 188 11.41 15.06 11.32
N LYS A 189 10.20 14.61 11.03
CA LYS A 189 9.24 15.33 10.19
C LYS A 189 8.03 15.73 11.02
N GLU A 190 7.63 16.99 10.89
CA GLU A 190 6.44 17.53 11.55
C GLU A 190 5.16 16.88 10.96
N PRO A 191 4.25 16.39 11.82
CA PRO A 191 2.93 15.93 11.40
C PRO A 191 2.11 17.03 10.73
N GLY A 192 1.16 16.62 9.88
CA GLY A 192 0.14 17.48 9.27
C GLY A 192 0.52 18.17 7.97
N ARG A 193 1.80 18.19 7.57
CA ARG A 193 2.23 18.98 6.39
C ARG A 193 1.73 18.42 5.06
N SER A 194 1.28 17.17 4.97
CA SER A 194 0.66 16.65 3.74
C SER A 194 -0.84 16.91 3.65
N LEU A 195 -1.50 17.31 4.73
CA LEU A 195 -2.95 17.51 4.73
C LEU A 195 -3.43 18.57 3.72
N PRO A 196 -2.71 19.69 3.47
CA PRO A 196 -3.09 20.64 2.42
C PRO A 196 -3.12 20.07 1.00
N LEU A 197 -2.53 18.90 0.75
CA LEU A 197 -2.59 18.20 -0.54
C LEU A 197 -3.95 17.55 -0.79
N LEU A 198 -4.67 17.28 0.30
CA LEU A 198 -5.95 16.60 0.29
C LEU A 198 -7.07 17.58 -0.07
N GLY A 199 -8.15 17.05 -0.65
CA GLY A 199 -9.39 17.82 -0.78
C GLY A 199 -10.01 18.06 0.60
N THR A 200 -10.87 19.06 0.72
CA THR A 200 -11.70 19.25 1.92
C THR A 200 -12.66 18.08 2.06
N GLY A 201 -12.36 17.14 2.95
CA GLY A 201 -13.26 16.05 3.32
C GLY A 201 -14.22 16.48 4.43
N THR A 202 -15.43 15.93 4.42
CA THR A 202 -16.44 16.15 5.47
C THR A 202 -16.59 14.94 6.40
N VAL A 203 -15.88 13.85 6.10
CA VAL A 203 -15.95 12.59 6.86
C VAL A 203 -14.99 12.66 8.05
N ALA A 204 -15.51 12.34 9.24
CA ALA A 204 -14.72 12.33 10.46
C ALA A 204 -13.62 11.24 10.40
N PRO A 205 -12.41 11.50 10.93
CA PRO A 205 -11.39 10.49 11.12
C PRO A 205 -11.90 9.28 11.92
N PRO A 206 -11.36 8.07 11.69
CA PRO A 206 -11.75 6.90 12.46
C PRO A 206 -11.32 7.04 13.91
N ALA A 207 -12.11 6.45 14.81
CA ALA A 207 -11.90 6.51 16.26
C ALA A 207 -10.45 6.22 16.68
N TRP A 208 -9.85 5.13 16.18
CA TRP A 208 -8.48 4.70 16.50
C TRP A 208 -7.40 5.75 16.20
N ALA A 209 -7.67 6.73 15.34
CA ALA A 209 -6.71 7.77 14.98
C ALA A 209 -6.78 9.01 15.88
N GLY A 210 -7.85 9.19 16.67
CA GLY A 210 -8.10 10.42 17.40
C GLY A 210 -7.99 11.67 16.50
N ASP A 211 -7.31 12.71 17.00
CA ASP A 211 -7.04 13.95 16.26
C ASP A 211 -5.79 13.87 15.35
N SER A 212 -5.20 12.67 15.17
CA SER A 212 -3.98 12.51 14.39
C SER A 212 -4.20 12.83 12.91
N PRO A 213 -3.25 13.53 12.24
CA PRO A 213 -3.22 13.68 10.79
C PRO A 213 -3.32 12.36 10.01
N VAL A 214 -2.88 11.25 10.62
CA VAL A 214 -2.97 9.90 10.04
C VAL A 214 -4.42 9.54 9.74
N GLY A 215 -5.36 9.83 10.64
CA GLY A 215 -6.77 9.50 10.46
C GLY A 215 -7.40 10.27 9.30
N VAL A 216 -7.08 11.58 9.19
CA VAL A 216 -7.51 12.43 8.07
C VAL A 216 -6.98 11.89 6.74
N ALA A 217 -5.69 11.53 6.70
CA ALA A 217 -5.06 10.99 5.50
C ALA A 217 -5.63 9.61 5.11
N TYR A 218 -5.92 8.75 6.09
CA TYR A 218 -6.53 7.44 5.85
C TYR A 218 -7.92 7.57 5.22
N VAL A 219 -8.79 8.42 5.78
CA VAL A 219 -10.14 8.65 5.23
C VAL A 219 -10.07 9.23 3.83
N ALA A 220 -9.17 10.19 3.58
CA ALA A 220 -8.99 10.73 2.24
C ALA A 220 -8.56 9.65 1.23
N LEU A 221 -7.69 8.72 1.64
CA LEU A 221 -7.27 7.60 0.78
C LEU A 221 -8.43 6.64 0.54
N ARG A 222 -9.13 6.29 1.61
CA ARG A 222 -10.32 5.42 1.58
C ARG A 222 -11.33 5.95 0.57
N ASP A 223 -11.76 7.19 0.73
CA ASP A 223 -12.77 7.80 -0.11
C ASP A 223 -12.29 7.97 -1.56
N ALA A 224 -11.02 8.35 -1.77
CA ALA A 224 -10.47 8.51 -3.11
C ALA A 224 -10.37 7.19 -3.88
N ALA A 225 -9.93 6.12 -3.23
CA ALA A 225 -9.77 4.82 -3.84
C ALA A 225 -11.10 4.07 -3.99
N LEU A 226 -12.06 4.23 -3.07
CA LEU A 226 -13.38 3.60 -3.17
C LEU A 226 -14.17 4.05 -4.41
N ARG A 227 -14.00 5.30 -4.86
CA ARG A 227 -14.58 5.80 -6.13
C ARG A 227 -14.13 5.03 -7.36
N GLY A 228 -13.03 4.27 -7.29
CA GLY A 228 -12.66 3.36 -8.38
C GLY A 228 -13.68 2.24 -8.61
N GLY A 229 -14.51 1.93 -7.61
CA GLY A 229 -15.63 1.01 -7.73
C GLY A 229 -16.72 1.51 -8.67
N ASP A 230 -16.86 2.83 -8.86
CA ASP A 230 -17.89 3.43 -9.73
C ASP A 230 -17.74 3.02 -11.21
N LEU A 231 -16.58 2.44 -11.57
CA LEU A 231 -16.31 1.82 -12.88
C LEU A 231 -16.95 0.43 -13.05
N LEU A 232 -17.58 -0.12 -12.00
CA LEU A 232 -18.23 -1.43 -11.97
C LEU A 232 -19.71 -1.28 -11.65
N GLY A 233 -20.54 -2.17 -12.17
CA GLY A 233 -21.94 -2.30 -11.75
C GLY A 233 -22.11 -2.71 -10.28
N ASP A 234 -23.32 -2.49 -9.74
CA ASP A 234 -23.63 -2.73 -8.31
C ASP A 234 -23.34 -4.17 -7.88
N LEU A 235 -23.75 -5.15 -8.70
CA LEU A 235 -23.52 -6.57 -8.42
C LEU A 235 -22.02 -6.87 -8.33
N ALA A 236 -21.21 -6.32 -9.23
CA ALA A 236 -19.77 -6.48 -9.23
C ALA A 236 -19.10 -5.84 -8.00
N ARG A 237 -19.51 -4.63 -7.60
CA ARG A 237 -19.02 -4.01 -6.36
C ARG A 237 -19.38 -4.84 -5.12
N ASN A 238 -20.59 -5.37 -5.07
CA ASN A 238 -21.04 -6.26 -3.99
C ASN A 238 -20.24 -7.57 -3.97
N THR A 239 -19.95 -8.17 -5.13
CA THR A 239 -19.08 -9.35 -5.22
C THR A 239 -17.70 -9.06 -4.63
N VAL A 240 -17.04 -7.96 -5.02
CA VAL A 240 -15.71 -7.60 -4.49
C VAL A 240 -15.75 -7.45 -2.97
N THR A 241 -16.67 -6.64 -2.45
CA THR A 241 -16.75 -6.35 -1.02
C THR A 241 -17.14 -7.57 -0.18
N ALA A 242 -18.08 -8.39 -0.65
CA ALA A 242 -18.47 -9.63 0.02
C ALA A 242 -17.34 -10.65 0.03
N THR A 243 -16.63 -10.84 -1.10
CA THR A 243 -15.48 -11.74 -1.17
C THR A 243 -14.35 -11.27 -0.26
N VAL A 244 -14.04 -9.97 -0.24
CA VAL A 244 -13.03 -9.41 0.67
C VAL A 244 -13.31 -9.75 2.13
N ARG A 245 -14.57 -9.57 2.57
CA ARG A 245 -15.00 -9.90 3.93
C ARG A 245 -14.94 -11.40 4.21
N TRP A 246 -15.44 -12.22 3.29
CA TRP A 246 -15.57 -13.67 3.46
C TRP A 246 -14.22 -14.40 3.49
N GLU A 247 -13.33 -14.04 2.58
CA GLU A 247 -12.05 -14.74 2.41
C GLU A 247 -10.98 -14.27 3.41
N ASP A 248 -11.25 -13.18 4.12
CA ASP A 248 -10.42 -12.63 5.20
C ASP A 248 -8.93 -12.54 4.82
N GLY A 249 -8.66 -11.99 3.63
CA GLY A 249 -7.31 -11.78 3.13
C GLY A 249 -6.48 -13.04 2.82
N ARG A 250 -7.02 -14.26 2.90
CA ARG A 250 -6.26 -15.49 2.56
C ARG A 250 -5.63 -15.43 1.16
N HIS A 251 -4.46 -16.01 0.97
CA HIS A 251 -3.84 -16.11 -0.36
C HIS A 251 -4.47 -17.25 -1.17
N PRO A 252 -5.11 -17.00 -2.32
CA PRO A 252 -5.62 -18.08 -3.16
C PRO A 252 -4.45 -18.90 -3.74
N GLU A 253 -4.56 -20.24 -3.71
CA GLU A 253 -3.52 -21.12 -4.26
C GLU A 253 -3.37 -20.97 -5.78
N ARG A 254 -4.52 -20.86 -6.48
CA ARG A 254 -4.61 -20.63 -7.92
C ARG A 254 -5.39 -19.35 -8.19
N PRO A 255 -4.78 -18.15 -8.03
CA PRO A 255 -5.51 -16.88 -8.07
C PRO A 255 -6.30 -16.66 -9.36
N ALA A 256 -5.74 -17.09 -10.50
CA ALA A 256 -6.39 -16.92 -11.79
C ALA A 256 -7.69 -17.74 -11.90
N ASP A 257 -7.68 -18.99 -11.43
CA ASP A 257 -8.84 -19.88 -11.46
C ASP A 257 -9.87 -19.42 -10.42
N TRP A 258 -9.42 -19.14 -9.20
CA TRP A 258 -10.24 -18.60 -8.11
C TRP A 258 -11.01 -17.35 -8.54
N ALA A 259 -10.34 -16.38 -9.15
CA ALA A 259 -11.01 -15.16 -9.60
C ALA A 259 -11.94 -15.42 -10.80
N ALA A 260 -11.69 -16.44 -11.63
CA ALA A 260 -12.57 -16.81 -12.74
C ALA A 260 -13.87 -17.47 -12.25
N GLU A 261 -13.78 -18.27 -11.18
CA GLU A 261 -14.94 -18.89 -10.55
C GLU A 261 -15.86 -17.86 -9.90
N LEU A 262 -15.30 -16.88 -9.17
CA LEU A 262 -16.07 -15.85 -8.46
C LEU A 262 -16.85 -14.89 -9.38
N ILE A 263 -16.39 -14.71 -10.62
CA ILE A 263 -17.01 -13.78 -11.58
C ILE A 263 -17.90 -14.48 -12.61
N ARG A 264 -18.07 -15.81 -12.53
CA ARG A 264 -18.72 -16.62 -13.58
C ARG A 264 -20.11 -16.10 -13.94
N ASP A 265 -20.87 -15.71 -12.91
CA ASP A 265 -22.28 -15.33 -13.03
C ASP A 265 -22.48 -13.82 -13.22
N LEU A 266 -21.38 -13.05 -13.36
CA LEU A 266 -21.46 -11.61 -13.60
C LEU A 266 -21.78 -11.29 -15.07
N PRO A 267 -22.42 -10.14 -15.36
CA PRO A 267 -22.56 -9.63 -16.71
C PRO A 267 -21.20 -9.46 -17.40
N GLY A 268 -21.15 -9.71 -18.72
CA GLY A 268 -19.88 -9.67 -19.48
C GLY A 268 -19.12 -8.34 -19.36
N ALA A 269 -19.84 -7.21 -19.28
CA ALA A 269 -19.26 -5.88 -19.12
C ALA A 269 -18.49 -5.69 -17.80
N ASP A 270 -18.93 -6.34 -16.72
CA ASP A 270 -18.33 -6.19 -15.39
C ASP A 270 -17.27 -7.25 -15.08
N ARG A 271 -17.33 -8.43 -15.71
CA ARG A 271 -16.47 -9.59 -15.37
C ARG A 271 -14.99 -9.25 -15.26
N VAL A 272 -14.44 -8.62 -16.30
CA VAL A 272 -13.00 -8.30 -16.34
C VAL A 272 -12.62 -7.26 -15.30
N GLY A 273 -13.50 -6.28 -15.06
CA GLY A 273 -13.29 -5.26 -14.04
C GLY A 273 -13.27 -5.86 -12.63
N THR A 274 -14.28 -6.67 -12.31
CA THR A 274 -14.35 -7.41 -11.03
C THR A 274 -13.15 -8.32 -10.83
N ARG A 275 -12.72 -9.02 -11.88
CA ARG A 275 -11.53 -9.88 -11.85
C ARG A 275 -10.28 -9.11 -11.43
N ILE A 276 -10.03 -7.96 -12.07
CA ILE A 276 -8.87 -7.12 -11.75
C ILE A 276 -8.96 -6.61 -10.31
N ALA A 277 -10.13 -6.16 -9.86
CA ALA A 277 -10.33 -5.69 -8.48
C ALA A 277 -10.09 -6.79 -7.44
N LEU A 278 -10.63 -8.00 -7.66
CA LEU A 278 -10.40 -9.16 -6.77
C LEU A 278 -8.93 -9.58 -6.74
N LEU A 279 -8.27 -9.64 -7.91
CA LEU A 279 -6.84 -9.94 -7.96
C LEU A 279 -6.02 -8.83 -7.28
N ALA A 280 -6.34 -7.55 -7.47
CA ALA A 280 -5.69 -6.45 -6.77
C ALA A 280 -5.86 -6.54 -5.23
N ALA A 281 -7.00 -7.02 -4.74
CA ALA A 281 -7.26 -7.23 -3.32
C ALA A 281 -6.46 -8.40 -2.72
N PHE A 282 -6.34 -9.52 -3.45
CA PHE A 282 -5.86 -10.79 -2.88
C PHE A 282 -4.48 -11.22 -3.38
N ALA A 283 -4.24 -11.14 -4.70
CA ALA A 283 -3.04 -11.62 -5.36
C ALA A 283 -2.65 -10.70 -6.55
N PRO A 284 -2.20 -9.46 -6.29
CA PRO A 284 -2.07 -8.43 -7.33
C PRO A 284 -1.06 -8.77 -8.44
N SER A 285 -0.03 -9.57 -8.12
CA SER A 285 0.92 -10.07 -9.11
C SER A 285 0.30 -10.99 -10.15
N ALA A 286 -0.86 -11.59 -9.86
CA ALA A 286 -1.56 -12.50 -10.77
C ALA A 286 -2.40 -11.80 -11.85
N ILE A 287 -2.57 -10.47 -11.79
CA ILE A 287 -3.18 -9.70 -12.88
C ILE A 287 -2.33 -9.86 -14.14
N ARG A 288 -2.90 -10.26 -15.27
CA ARG A 288 -2.17 -10.52 -16.51
C ARG A 288 -2.35 -9.38 -17.51
N PRO A 289 -1.40 -9.20 -18.46
CA PRO A 289 -1.59 -8.26 -19.58
C PRO A 289 -2.89 -8.50 -20.36
N GLY A 290 -3.34 -9.76 -20.47
CA GLY A 290 -4.60 -10.11 -21.11
C GLY A 290 -5.85 -9.59 -20.37
N ASP A 291 -5.82 -9.58 -19.03
CA ASP A 291 -6.91 -8.99 -18.24
C ASP A 291 -7.01 -7.48 -18.53
N VAL A 292 -5.86 -6.79 -18.57
CA VAL A 292 -5.79 -5.35 -18.84
C VAL A 292 -6.14 -5.01 -20.29
N ALA A 293 -5.72 -5.83 -21.26
CA ALA A 293 -6.07 -5.64 -22.66
C ALA A 293 -7.59 -5.73 -22.88
N LEU A 294 -8.26 -6.68 -22.23
CA LEU A 294 -9.71 -6.82 -22.29
C LEU A 294 -10.42 -5.65 -21.59
N TRP A 295 -9.93 -5.21 -20.42
CA TRP A 295 -10.44 -4.02 -19.72
C TRP A 295 -10.39 -2.76 -20.60
N ARG A 296 -9.27 -2.57 -21.31
CA ARG A 296 -9.04 -1.40 -22.17
C ARG A 296 -9.96 -1.31 -23.39
N LEU A 297 -10.67 -2.38 -23.74
CA LEU A 297 -11.68 -2.31 -24.82
C LEU A 297 -12.84 -1.36 -24.47
N SER A 298 -13.18 -1.23 -23.18
CA SER A 298 -14.23 -0.32 -22.70
C SER A 298 -13.65 0.88 -21.93
N HIS A 299 -12.47 0.74 -21.34
CA HIS A 299 -11.83 1.75 -20.49
C HIS A 299 -10.39 2.03 -20.96
N PRO A 300 -10.19 2.78 -22.05
CA PRO A 300 -8.88 2.91 -22.71
C PRO A 300 -7.87 3.72 -21.88
N ALA A 301 -8.30 4.51 -20.90
CA ALA A 301 -7.43 5.37 -20.12
C ALA A 301 -6.69 4.59 -19.01
N ASP A 302 -5.39 4.86 -18.85
CA ASP A 302 -4.59 4.29 -17.74
C ASP A 302 -5.15 4.65 -16.36
N ALA A 303 -5.79 5.82 -16.24
CA ALA A 303 -6.44 6.27 -15.03
C ALA A 303 -7.50 5.28 -14.54
N ASP A 304 -8.28 4.66 -15.43
CA ASP A 304 -9.34 3.74 -15.05
C ASP A 304 -8.78 2.42 -14.51
N LEU A 305 -7.67 1.92 -15.09
CA LEU A 305 -6.95 0.78 -14.53
C LEU A 305 -6.39 1.09 -13.14
N VAL A 306 -5.78 2.27 -12.95
CA VAL A 306 -5.23 2.69 -11.66
C VAL A 306 -6.34 2.83 -10.62
N ARG A 307 -7.50 3.41 -10.98
CA ARG A 307 -8.68 3.50 -10.12
C ARG A 307 -9.19 2.13 -9.70
N LEU A 308 -9.29 1.19 -10.64
CA LEU A 308 -9.80 -0.14 -10.37
C LEU A 308 -8.85 -0.96 -9.48
N VAL A 309 -7.54 -0.85 -9.69
CA VAL A 309 -6.52 -1.45 -8.82
C VAL A 309 -6.57 -0.82 -7.42
N ALA A 310 -6.69 0.50 -7.34
CA ALA A 310 -6.84 1.20 -6.06
C ALA A 310 -8.11 0.77 -5.31
N TYR A 311 -9.22 0.56 -6.03
CA TYR A 311 -10.47 0.05 -5.45
C TYR A 311 -10.29 -1.34 -4.81
N GLY A 312 -9.68 -2.30 -5.53
CA GLY A 312 -9.37 -3.61 -4.96
C GLY A 312 -8.42 -3.52 -3.77
N ALA A 313 -7.37 -2.68 -3.87
CA ALA A 313 -6.40 -2.48 -2.80
C ALA A 313 -7.03 -1.89 -1.53
N ILE A 314 -7.87 -0.87 -1.67
CA ILE A 314 -8.52 -0.21 -0.53
C ILE A 314 -9.64 -1.07 0.05
N ALA A 315 -10.37 -1.84 -0.75
CA ALA A 315 -11.39 -2.75 -0.22
C ALA A 315 -10.78 -3.74 0.79
N ALA A 316 -9.64 -4.34 0.43
CA ALA A 316 -8.91 -5.24 1.33
C ALA A 316 -8.26 -4.51 2.52
N THR A 317 -7.80 -3.28 2.33
CA THR A 317 -7.21 -2.47 3.42
C THR A 317 -8.28 -2.02 4.42
N ASP A 318 -9.45 -1.62 3.94
CA ASP A 318 -10.58 -1.18 4.78
C ASP A 318 -11.19 -2.34 5.55
N HIS A 319 -11.13 -3.57 5.01
CA HIS A 319 -11.46 -4.78 5.77
C HIS A 319 -10.56 -4.97 6.99
N VAL A 320 -9.25 -4.73 6.85
CA VAL A 320 -8.31 -4.74 7.99
C VAL A 320 -8.62 -3.61 8.97
N ALA A 321 -8.84 -2.39 8.48
CA ALA A 321 -9.17 -1.26 9.35
C ALA A 321 -10.49 -1.43 10.10
N GLN A 322 -11.47 -2.12 9.54
CA GLN A 322 -12.76 -2.40 10.17
C GLN A 322 -12.67 -3.40 11.34
N ALA A 323 -11.59 -4.18 11.44
CA ALA A 323 -11.34 -5.05 12.58
C ALA A 323 -10.88 -4.29 13.84
N LEU A 324 -10.43 -3.03 13.69
CA LEU A 324 -9.99 -2.22 14.81
C LEU A 324 -11.18 -1.90 15.73
N THR A 325 -11.06 -2.28 17.00
CA THR A 325 -12.13 -2.03 17.97
C THR A 325 -12.18 -0.55 18.33
N PRO A 326 -13.36 0.11 18.33
CA PRO A 326 -13.47 1.51 18.77
C PRO A 326 -13.11 1.76 20.25
N SER A 327 -13.10 0.72 21.08
CA SER A 327 -13.16 0.82 22.54
C SER A 327 -11.82 0.73 23.29
N ARG A 328 -10.70 1.00 22.62
CA ARG A 328 -9.38 1.20 23.27
C ARG A 328 -8.89 2.65 23.20
N LEU A 329 -9.84 3.58 23.11
CA LEU A 329 -9.62 5.03 23.27
C LEU A 329 -9.61 5.44 24.74
#